data_AF-A0A414U7H2-F1
#
_entry.id   AF-A0A414U7H2-F1
#
_cell.length_a   1.000
_cell.length_b   1.000
_cell.length_c   1.000
_cell.angle_alpha   90.00
_cell.angle_beta   90.00
_cell.angle_gamma   90.00
#
_symmetry.space_group_name_H-M   'P 1'
#
loop_
_entity.id
_entity.type
_entity.pdbx_description
1 polymer ?
#
loop_
_entity_poly.entity_id
_entity_poly.type
_entity_poly.pdbx_seq_one_letter_code
_entity_poly.pdbx_strand_id
1 'polypeptide(L)'
;MPDSKRKPIIESIREYVRTYPGIDNRKINIDYLGDGMEYSIDPIGADPVYKKYTDGSCLKQFQFALTSKEAYDGDARTGIANSGFYQNFEEWTEQNNLNDIVPQLDGHNAIRVEVMQSGYLFSTEVDLGRYQMICRLIYK
;
A
#
# COMPACT_ATOMS: atom_id res chain seq x y z
N MET A 1 3.13 -32.21 -13.54
CA MET A 1 2.93 -31.51 -12.25
C MET A 1 1.91 -30.41 -12.52
N PRO A 2 0.82 -30.28 -11.74
CA PRO A 2 -0.08 -29.16 -11.95
C PRO A 2 0.69 -27.86 -11.66
N ASP A 3 0.58 -26.88 -12.56
CA ASP A 3 1.10 -25.53 -12.36
C ASP A 3 0.59 -24.98 -11.02
N SER A 4 1.45 -24.99 -10.00
CA SER A 4 1.21 -24.23 -8.78
C SER A 4 1.27 -22.77 -9.18
N LYS A 5 0.12 -22.18 -9.48
CA LYS A 5 0.00 -20.77 -9.85
C LYS A 5 0.60 -19.93 -8.72
N ARG A 6 1.76 -19.32 -8.97
CA ARG A 6 2.46 -18.48 -7.98
C ARG A 6 1.54 -17.35 -7.53
N LYS A 7 1.55 -17.04 -6.23
CA LYS A 7 0.85 -15.87 -5.70
C LYS A 7 1.35 -14.59 -6.37
N PRO A 8 0.48 -13.76 -6.97
CA PRO A 8 0.88 -12.46 -7.52
C PRO A 8 1.37 -11.51 -6.42
N ILE A 9 2.36 -10.66 -6.73
CA ILE A 9 2.92 -9.69 -5.77
C ILE A 9 1.83 -8.80 -5.14
N ILE A 10 0.84 -8.37 -5.93
CA ILE A 10 -0.26 -7.52 -5.43
C ILE A 10 -1.10 -8.22 -4.35
N GLU A 11 -1.25 -9.54 -4.43
CA GLU A 11 -1.94 -10.33 -3.40
C GLU A 11 -1.12 -10.36 -2.11
N SER A 12 0.19 -10.58 -2.19
CA SER A 12 1.09 -10.51 -1.04
C SER A 12 1.12 -9.11 -0.39
N ILE A 13 1.10 -8.04 -1.20
CA ILE A 13 1.00 -6.67 -0.70
C ILE A 13 -0.32 -6.48 0.05
N ARG A 14 -1.43 -6.96 -0.50
CA ARG A 14 -2.75 -6.89 0.15
C ARG A 14 -2.81 -7.64 1.47
N GLU A 15 -2.23 -8.83 1.52
CA GLU A 15 -2.10 -9.59 2.77
C GLU A 15 -1.26 -8.84 3.82
N TYR A 16 -0.14 -8.24 3.40
CA TYR A 16 0.69 -7.40 4.28
C TYR A 16 -0.06 -6.15 4.78
N VAL A 17 -0.71 -5.39 3.91
CA VAL A 17 -1.49 -4.20 4.32
C VAL A 17 -2.59 -4.60 5.30
N ARG A 18 -3.22 -5.77 5.12
CA ARG A 18 -4.25 -6.28 6.04
C ARG A 18 -3.73 -6.57 7.45
N THR A 19 -2.41 -6.72 7.67
CA THR A 19 -1.86 -6.89 9.02
C THR A 19 -1.62 -5.58 9.76
N TYR A 20 -1.77 -4.43 9.09
CA TYR A 20 -1.70 -3.13 9.75
C TYR A 20 -2.83 -2.99 10.78
N PRO A 21 -2.53 -2.74 12.07
CA PRO A 21 -3.57 -2.66 13.10
C PRO A 21 -4.59 -1.54 12.90
N GLY A 22 -4.28 -0.52 12.11
CA GLY A 22 -5.21 0.56 11.77
C GLY A 22 -6.23 0.18 10.68
N ILE A 23 -5.99 -0.90 9.92
CA ILE A 23 -7.02 -1.45 9.02
C ILE A 23 -8.13 -2.08 9.87
N ASP A 24 -9.34 -1.59 9.69
CA ASP A 24 -10.55 -2.18 10.28
C ASP A 24 -11.10 -3.35 9.42
N ASN A 25 -12.32 -3.79 9.72
CA ASN A 25 -12.95 -4.91 9.02
C ASN A 25 -13.50 -4.59 7.63
N ARG A 26 -13.31 -3.38 7.10
CA ARG A 26 -13.72 -3.01 5.74
C ARG A 26 -12.94 -3.80 4.69
N LYS A 27 -13.47 -3.79 3.47
CA LYS A 27 -12.83 -4.46 2.32
C LYS A 27 -11.57 -3.70 1.92
N ILE A 28 -10.52 -4.46 1.61
CA ILE A 28 -9.39 -3.99 0.83
C ILE A 28 -9.57 -4.58 -0.57
N ASN A 29 -9.89 -3.75 -1.55
CA ASN A 29 -10.04 -4.12 -2.94
C ASN A 29 -8.69 -3.96 -3.68
N ILE A 30 -8.67 -4.32 -4.97
CA ILE A 30 -7.55 -4.09 -5.89
C ILE A 30 -8.10 -3.30 -7.07
N ASP A 31 -7.48 -2.16 -7.41
CA ASP A 31 -7.88 -1.30 -8.53
C ASP A 31 -9.35 -0.87 -8.54
N TYR A 32 -9.96 -0.79 -7.36
CA TYR A 32 -11.39 -0.56 -7.25
C TYR A 32 -11.79 0.09 -5.93
N LEU A 33 -12.61 1.13 -6.02
CA LEU A 33 -13.38 1.68 -4.91
C LEU A 33 -14.86 1.79 -5.33
N GLY A 34 -15.75 1.19 -4.55
CA GLY A 34 -17.20 1.31 -4.65
C GLY A 34 -17.73 2.58 -3.98
N ASP A 35 -19.02 2.57 -3.65
CA ASP A 35 -19.72 3.77 -3.19
C ASP A 35 -19.58 4.05 -1.69
N GLY A 36 -19.15 3.05 -0.91
CA GLY A 36 -19.03 3.14 0.53
C GLY A 36 -17.61 3.47 1.02
N MET A 37 -17.45 3.48 2.34
CA MET A 37 -16.14 3.50 2.97
C MET A 37 -15.44 2.14 2.78
N GLU A 38 -14.29 2.17 2.13
CA GLU A 38 -13.49 0.98 1.84
C GLU A 38 -12.07 1.38 1.43
N TYR A 39 -11.19 0.38 1.36
CA TYR A 39 -9.80 0.53 0.96
C TYR A 39 -9.56 -0.09 -0.41
N SER A 40 -8.51 0.36 -1.09
CA SER A 40 -7.98 -0.29 -2.28
C SER A 40 -6.47 -0.21 -2.32
N ILE A 41 -5.89 -1.19 -3.00
CA ILE A 41 -4.48 -1.20 -3.36
C ILE A 41 -4.41 -1.14 -4.88
N ASP A 42 -3.96 -0.01 -5.39
CA ASP A 42 -4.00 0.31 -6.82
C ASP A 42 -2.57 0.29 -7.36
N PRO A 43 -2.18 -0.63 -8.27
CA PRO A 43 -0.87 -0.63 -8.88
C PRO A 43 -0.58 0.68 -9.62
N ILE A 44 0.62 1.20 -9.44
CA ILE A 44 1.10 2.40 -10.11
C ILE A 44 2.19 1.99 -11.09
N GLY A 45 2.09 2.47 -12.33
CA GLY A 45 3.12 2.25 -13.35
C GLY A 45 4.44 2.92 -12.95
N ALA A 46 5.52 2.16 -12.99
CA ALA A 46 6.88 2.64 -12.70
C ALA A 46 7.91 1.80 -13.45
N ASP A 47 9.17 2.28 -13.48
CA ASP A 47 10.28 1.46 -13.93
C ASP A 47 10.42 0.23 -13.01
N PRO A 48 10.25 -1.00 -13.50
CA PRO A 48 10.37 -2.18 -12.66
C PRO A 48 11.78 -2.39 -12.11
N VAL A 49 12.82 -1.77 -12.70
CA VAL A 49 14.19 -1.79 -12.17
C VAL A 49 14.39 -0.62 -11.21
N TYR A 50 14.47 -0.91 -9.92
CA TYR A 50 14.79 0.10 -8.91
C TYR A 50 16.27 0.46 -8.92
N LYS A 51 17.15 -0.54 -9.02
CA LYS A 51 18.59 -0.36 -9.00
C LYS A 51 19.28 -1.49 -9.74
N LYS A 52 20.24 -1.17 -10.60
CA LYS A 52 21.12 -2.15 -11.26
C LYS A 52 22.51 -2.08 -10.66
N TYR A 53 23.12 -3.23 -10.42
CA TYR A 53 24.48 -3.35 -9.90
C TYR A 53 25.47 -3.66 -11.02
N THR A 54 26.77 -3.49 -10.74
CA THR A 54 27.86 -3.69 -11.71
C THR A 54 28.01 -5.15 -12.15
N ASP A 55 27.57 -6.09 -11.32
CA ASP A 55 27.53 -7.53 -11.62
C ASP A 55 26.34 -7.95 -12.51
N GLY A 56 25.49 -7.00 -12.91
CA GLY A 56 24.31 -7.23 -13.73
C GLY A 56 23.06 -7.61 -12.93
N SER A 57 23.16 -7.87 -11.63
CA SER A 57 22.00 -8.08 -10.77
C SER A 57 21.19 -6.79 -10.61
N CYS A 58 19.92 -6.91 -10.24
CA CYS A 58 19.07 -5.74 -9.99
C CYS A 58 18.14 -5.94 -8.80
N LEU A 59 17.83 -4.83 -8.14
CA LEU A 59 16.65 -4.71 -7.30
C LEU A 59 15.48 -4.29 -8.19
N LYS A 60 14.33 -4.93 -7.97
CA LYS A 60 13.07 -4.61 -8.62
C LYS A 60 12.18 -3.79 -7.70
N GLN A 61 11.20 -3.11 -8.28
CA GLN A 61 10.14 -2.43 -7.53
C GLN A 61 8.75 -2.76 -8.07
N PHE A 62 7.78 -2.72 -7.17
CA PHE A 62 6.36 -2.67 -7.47
C PHE A 62 5.77 -1.45 -6.75
N GLN A 63 5.24 -0.48 -7.50
CA GLN A 63 4.61 0.70 -6.91
C GLN A 63 3.10 0.52 -6.80
N PHE A 64 2.52 1.03 -5.72
CA PHE A 64 1.10 0.96 -5.46
C PHE A 64 0.62 2.16 -4.65
N ALA A 65 -0.65 2.51 -4.83
CA ALA A 65 -1.37 3.39 -3.92
C ALA A 65 -2.03 2.56 -2.82
N LEU A 66 -1.99 3.02 -1.57
CA LEU A 66 -3.01 2.66 -0.59
C LEU A 66 -4.05 3.78 -0.58
N THR A 67 -5.24 3.46 -1.06
CA THR A 67 -6.35 4.42 -1.22
C THR A 67 -7.47 4.04 -0.27
N SER A 68 -8.14 5.02 0.33
CA SER A 68 -9.37 4.81 1.08
C SER A 68 -10.45 5.82 0.73
N LYS A 69 -11.72 5.41 0.86
CA LYS A 69 -12.85 6.33 1.04
C LYS A 69 -13.18 6.39 2.52
N GLU A 70 -13.18 7.59 3.08
CA GLU A 70 -13.48 7.85 4.49
C GLU A 70 -14.60 8.88 4.61
N ALA A 71 -15.21 8.97 5.80
CA ALA A 71 -16.12 10.06 6.13
C ALA A 71 -15.44 11.41 5.86
N TYR A 72 -16.18 12.34 5.25
CA TYR A 72 -15.70 13.68 5.00
C TYR A 72 -16.86 14.67 5.15
N ASP A 73 -16.73 15.57 6.12
CA ASP A 73 -17.72 16.58 6.49
C ASP A 73 -17.12 17.99 6.58
N GLY A 74 -15.82 18.13 6.27
CA GLY A 74 -15.06 19.37 6.44
C GLY A 74 -14.72 19.71 7.90
N ASP A 75 -15.11 18.89 8.89
CA ASP A 75 -14.72 19.07 10.29
C ASP A 75 -13.24 18.71 10.46
N ALA A 76 -12.50 19.58 11.17
CA ALA A 76 -11.08 19.39 11.39
C ALA A 76 -10.77 18.08 12.14
N ARG A 77 -11.65 17.59 13.01
CA ARG A 77 -11.46 16.32 13.74
C ARG A 77 -11.52 15.12 12.80
N THR A 78 -12.47 15.12 11.85
CA THR A 78 -12.56 14.10 10.80
C THR A 78 -11.30 14.14 9.94
N GLY A 79 -10.86 15.33 9.52
CA GLY A 79 -9.62 15.52 8.78
C GLY A 79 -8.38 15.01 9.52
N ILE A 80 -8.25 15.32 10.82
CA ILE A 80 -7.16 14.84 11.68
C ILE A 80 -7.15 13.32 11.78
N ALA A 81 -8.32 12.68 11.96
CA ALA A 81 -8.41 11.23 12.02
C ALA A 81 -7.96 10.58 10.69
N ASN A 82 -8.45 11.10 9.56
CA ASN A 82 -8.12 10.58 8.24
C ASN A 82 -6.63 10.79 7.90
N SER A 83 -6.07 11.98 8.13
CA SER A 83 -4.64 12.23 7.92
C SER A 83 -3.75 11.43 8.89
N GLY A 84 -4.17 11.30 10.15
CA GLY A 84 -3.45 10.54 11.17
C GLY A 84 -3.35 9.05 10.85
N PHE A 85 -4.38 8.45 10.23
CA PHE A 85 -4.32 7.06 9.77
C PHE A 85 -3.11 6.81 8.86
N TYR A 86 -2.88 7.71 7.89
CA TYR A 86 -1.81 7.57 6.92
C TYR A 86 -0.42 7.84 7.51
N GLN A 87 -0.31 8.83 8.40
CA GLN A 87 0.93 9.04 9.15
C GLN A 87 1.29 7.80 9.98
N ASN A 88 0.32 7.23 10.71
CA ASN A 88 0.53 6.03 11.51
C ASN A 88 0.91 4.81 10.65
N PHE A 89 0.37 4.69 9.42
CA PHE A 89 0.73 3.63 8.48
C PHE A 89 2.18 3.77 7.98
N GLU A 90 2.63 5.01 7.73
CA GLU A 90 4.02 5.31 7.36
C GLU A 90 4.98 4.91 8.48
N GLU A 91 4.73 5.37 9.71
CA GLU A 91 5.52 5.00 10.90
C GLU A 91 5.52 3.47 11.12
N TRP A 92 4.37 2.81 10.96
CA TRP A 92 4.27 1.35 11.06
C TRP A 92 5.11 0.63 9.99
N THR A 93 5.11 1.13 8.76
CA THR A 93 5.91 0.57 7.67
C THR A 93 7.40 0.72 7.94
N GLU A 94 7.83 1.87 8.50
CA GLU A 94 9.22 2.07 8.94
C GLU A 94 9.63 1.08 10.02
N GLN A 95 8.79 0.89 11.05
CA GLN A 95 9.05 -0.08 12.11
C GLN A 95 9.09 -1.51 11.59
N ASN A 96 8.20 -1.87 10.65
CA ASN A 96 8.21 -3.17 10.02
C ASN A 96 9.52 -3.42 9.26
N ASN A 97 10.01 -2.44 8.49
CA ASN A 97 11.30 -2.56 7.81
C ASN A 97 12.47 -2.73 8.79
N LEU A 98 12.45 -2.04 9.94
CA LEU A 98 13.48 -2.19 10.97
C LEU A 98 13.49 -3.58 11.61
N ASN A 99 12.35 -4.28 11.59
CA ASN A 99 12.17 -5.61 12.16
C ASN A 99 12.12 -6.73 11.10
N ASP A 100 12.50 -6.43 9.85
CA ASP A 100 12.43 -7.35 8.71
C ASP A 100 11.02 -7.96 8.47
N ILE A 101 9.98 -7.24 8.87
CA ILE A 101 8.58 -7.60 8.64
C ILE A 101 8.17 -7.06 7.27
N VAL A 102 8.19 -7.92 6.25
CA VAL A 102 7.91 -7.54 4.86
C VAL A 102 6.89 -8.50 4.21
N PRO A 103 6.22 -8.10 3.11
CA PRO A 103 5.33 -8.99 2.39
C PRO A 103 6.02 -10.31 2.00
N GLN A 104 5.34 -11.43 2.23
CA GLN A 104 5.83 -12.75 1.81
C GLN A 104 5.53 -12.94 0.32
N LEU A 105 6.57 -13.07 -0.50
CA LEU A 105 6.46 -13.21 -1.94
C LEU A 105 6.76 -14.64 -2.40
N ASP A 106 6.01 -15.10 -3.40
CA ASP A 106 6.26 -16.40 -4.04
C ASP A 106 7.34 -16.26 -5.14
N GLY A 107 8.53 -16.81 -4.88
CA GLY A 107 9.62 -16.85 -5.86
C GLY A 107 10.46 -15.58 -5.96
N HIS A 108 10.26 -14.63 -5.05
CA HIS A 108 11.02 -13.39 -4.91
C HIS A 108 11.38 -13.15 -3.45
N ASN A 109 12.44 -12.37 -3.21
CA ASN A 109 12.80 -11.96 -1.85
C ASN A 109 12.42 -10.50 -1.65
N ALA A 110 11.34 -10.24 -0.90
CA ALA A 110 11.01 -8.89 -0.45
C ALA A 110 12.14 -8.35 0.42
N ILE A 111 12.45 -7.06 0.25
CA ILE A 111 13.50 -6.37 1.02
C ILE A 111 12.88 -5.36 1.98
N ARG A 112 11.94 -4.54 1.50
CA ARG A 112 11.26 -3.50 2.28
C ARG A 112 10.11 -2.87 1.52
N VAL A 113 9.19 -2.26 2.26
CA VAL A 113 8.14 -1.39 1.73
C VAL A 113 8.49 0.05 2.07
N GLU A 114 8.49 0.96 1.11
CA GLU A 114 8.79 2.38 1.33
C GLU A 114 7.57 3.23 0.99
N VAL A 115 7.26 4.21 1.84
CA VAL A 115 6.31 5.29 1.51
C VAL A 115 7.07 6.31 0.65
N MET A 116 6.57 6.54 -0.56
CA MET A 116 7.12 7.51 -1.51
C MET A 116 6.41 8.87 -1.43
N GLN A 117 5.13 8.85 -1.07
CA GLN A 117 4.32 10.03 -0.86
C GLN A 117 3.39 9.77 0.33
N SER A 118 3.49 10.63 1.35
CA SER A 118 2.64 10.59 2.54
C SER A 118 1.16 10.73 2.16
N GLY A 119 0.26 10.33 3.05
CA GLY A 119 -1.18 10.41 2.80
C GLY A 119 -1.69 11.82 2.52
N TYR A 120 -2.55 11.96 1.53
CA TYR A 120 -3.21 13.22 1.16
C TYR A 120 -4.66 12.99 0.72
N LEU A 121 -5.49 14.02 0.88
CA LEU A 121 -6.84 14.05 0.30
C LEU A 121 -6.71 14.21 -1.22
N PHE A 122 -7.07 13.17 -1.97
CA PHE A 122 -7.00 13.14 -3.42
C PHE A 122 -8.22 13.80 -4.06
N SER A 123 -9.42 13.48 -3.56
CA SER A 123 -10.68 14.07 -4.03
C SER A 123 -11.76 13.99 -2.97
N THR A 124 -12.81 14.79 -3.12
CA THR A 124 -14.00 14.76 -2.26
C THR A 124 -15.23 14.36 -3.07
N GLU A 125 -16.09 13.56 -2.47
CA GLU A 125 -17.47 13.28 -2.86
C GLU A 125 -18.40 13.98 -1.84
N VAL A 126 -19.72 13.74 -1.90
CA VAL A 126 -20.69 14.48 -1.06
C VAL A 126 -20.42 14.31 0.43
N ASP A 127 -20.31 13.06 0.90
CA ASP A 127 -20.12 12.72 2.32
C ASP A 127 -18.81 11.91 2.54
N LEU A 128 -18.00 11.74 1.49
CA LEU A 128 -16.80 10.91 1.49
C LEU A 128 -15.60 11.66 0.95
N GLY A 129 -14.43 11.39 1.53
CA GLY A 129 -13.13 11.85 1.06
C GLY A 129 -12.35 10.66 0.55
N ARG A 130 -11.80 10.77 -0.66
CA ARG A 130 -10.82 9.81 -1.17
C ARG A 130 -9.44 10.26 -0.74
N TYR A 131 -8.78 9.45 0.07
CA TYR A 131 -7.40 9.67 0.50
C TYR A 131 -6.48 8.67 -0.18
N GLN A 132 -5.22 9.07 -0.37
CA GLN A 132 -4.23 8.25 -1.06
C GLN A 132 -2.84 8.46 -0.47
N MET A 133 -2.05 7.38 -0.38
CA MET A 133 -0.60 7.44 -0.23
C MET A 133 0.06 6.57 -1.30
N ILE A 134 1.29 6.91 -1.70
CA ILE A 134 2.05 6.13 -2.68
C ILE A 134 3.15 5.37 -1.96
N CYS A 135 3.20 4.07 -2.20
CA CYS A 135 4.17 3.15 -1.64
C CYS A 135 4.90 2.39 -2.74
N ARG A 136 6.03 1.78 -2.40
CA ARG A 136 6.70 0.78 -3.24
C ARG A 136 7.21 -0.38 -2.43
N LEU A 137 7.09 -1.58 -2.99
CA LEU A 137 7.79 -2.77 -2.52
C LEU A 137 9.09 -2.92 -3.31
N ILE A 138 10.23 -3.03 -2.61
CA ILE A 138 11.52 -3.38 -3.20
C ILE A 138 11.78 -4.87 -2.99
N TYR A 139 12.23 -5.57 -4.04
CA TYR A 139 12.49 -7.00 -3.99
C TYR A 139 13.65 -7.42 -4.92
N LYS A 140 14.11 -8.66 -4.74
CA LYS A 140 15.04 -9.36 -5.64
C LYS A 140 14.33 -10.49 -6.37
#